data_AF-A0A2V7C2Y6-F1
#
_entry.id   AF-A0A2V7C2Y6-F1
#
_cell.length_a   1.000
_cell.length_b   1.000
_cell.length_c   1.000
_cell.angle_alpha   90.00
_cell.angle_beta   90.00
_cell.angle_gamma   90.00
#
_symmetry.space_group_name_H-M   'P 1'
#
loop_
_entity.id
_entity.type
_entity.pdbx_description
1 polymer ?
#
loop_
_entity_poly.entity_id
_entity_poly.type
_entity_poly.pdbx_seq_one_letter_code
_entity_poly.pdbx_strand_id
1 'polypeptide(L)'
;MRELVFALEFRGRAAPLPGSESTRQARSTAPSQTLTTILGRDGIRARVDAAAGESAVLESRVERFGDGTFAEDGRITYGAKGAVTFETIGRGWVTQAPRPGWVVGGVLWTITAGEGAFAGARGLITSNFTVSADGEVIDNHFTRLYLP
;
A
#
# COMPACT_ATOMS: atom_id res chain seq x y z
N MET A 1 -19.22 15.46 -5.71
CA MET A 1 -18.32 14.29 -5.74
C MET A 1 -17.09 14.58 -6.58
N ARG A 2 -15.93 14.63 -5.93
CA ARG A 2 -14.62 14.90 -6.55
C ARG A 2 -13.80 13.61 -6.60
N GLU A 3 -13.30 13.26 -7.78
CA GLU A 3 -12.41 12.11 -7.97
C GLU A 3 -10.94 12.53 -7.81
N LEU A 4 -10.16 11.71 -7.11
CA LEU A 4 -8.71 11.79 -6.99
C LEU A 4 -8.10 10.46 -7.42
N VAL A 5 -7.12 10.52 -8.32
CA VAL A 5 -6.33 9.37 -8.75
C VAL A 5 -4.86 9.68 -8.53
N PHE A 6 -4.18 8.87 -7.74
CA PHE A 6 -2.79 9.11 -7.37
C PHE A 6 -2.04 7.82 -7.02
N ALA A 7 -0.71 7.89 -7.10
CA ALA A 7 0.20 6.81 -6.76
C ALA A 7 1.10 7.20 -5.59
N LEU A 8 1.41 6.23 -4.72
CA LEU A 8 2.40 6.38 -3.65
C LEU A 8 3.22 5.10 -3.52
N GLU A 9 4.55 5.23 -3.49
CA GLU A 9 5.44 4.17 -3.04
C GLU A 9 5.63 4.27 -1.52
N PHE A 10 5.16 3.26 -0.80
CA PHE A 10 5.37 3.06 0.62
C PHE A 10 6.58 2.17 0.85
N ARG A 11 7.42 2.57 1.81
CA ARG A 11 8.56 1.77 2.27
C ARG A 11 8.50 1.54 3.77
N GLY A 12 8.80 0.33 4.21
CA GLY A 12 8.67 0.00 5.62
C GLY A 12 9.05 -1.42 5.98
N ARG A 13 8.42 -1.93 7.03
CA ARG A 13 8.65 -3.29 7.52
C ARG A 13 7.36 -4.00 7.90
N ALA A 14 7.36 -5.31 7.73
CA ALA A 14 6.32 -6.20 8.24
C ALA A 14 6.92 -7.21 9.21
N ALA A 15 6.34 -7.32 10.40
CA ALA A 15 6.80 -8.25 11.44
C ALA A 15 5.64 -9.13 11.95
N PRO A 16 5.92 -10.35 12.44
CA PRO A 16 4.93 -11.14 13.16
C PRO A 16 4.33 -10.37 14.33
N LEU A 17 3.02 -10.48 14.50
CA LEU A 17 2.36 -9.93 15.68
C LEU A 17 2.67 -10.85 16.88
N PRO A 18 3.16 -10.34 18.02
CA PRO A 18 3.44 -11.16 19.19
C PRO A 18 2.22 -11.98 19.62
N GLY A 19 2.41 -13.29 19.81
CA GLY A 19 1.34 -14.21 20.19
C GLY A 19 0.41 -14.65 19.05
N SER A 20 0.73 -14.33 17.78
CA SER A 20 0.01 -14.84 16.62
C SER A 20 0.92 -15.61 15.67
N GLU A 21 0.46 -16.77 15.21
CA GLU A 21 1.16 -17.58 14.21
C GLU A 21 0.91 -17.11 12.78
N SER A 22 -0.24 -16.52 12.50
CA SER A 22 -0.69 -16.13 11.14
C SER A 22 -0.76 -14.62 10.91
N THR A 23 -0.81 -13.82 11.98
CA THR A 23 -0.96 -12.37 11.88
C THR A 23 0.38 -11.66 11.87
N ARG A 24 0.50 -10.67 11.00
CA ARG A 24 1.61 -9.72 10.96
C ARG A 24 1.09 -8.29 11.14
N GLN A 25 1.95 -7.44 11.67
CA GLN A 25 1.76 -6.00 11.65
C GLN A 25 2.73 -5.39 10.65
N ALA A 26 2.22 -4.56 9.75
CA ALA A 26 3.02 -3.81 8.81
C ALA A 26 2.93 -2.32 9.13
N ARG A 27 4.07 -1.64 9.00
CA ARG A 27 4.15 -0.19 9.04
C ARG A 27 5.08 0.30 7.95
N SER A 28 4.57 1.18 7.11
CA SER A 28 5.33 1.79 6.02
C SER A 28 4.98 3.26 5.86
N THR A 29 5.87 3.99 5.20
CA THR A 29 5.75 5.42 4.98
C THR A 29 6.00 5.77 3.54
N ALA A 30 5.22 6.70 3.00
CA ALA A 30 5.40 7.26 1.68
C ALA A 30 5.59 8.78 1.81
N PRO A 31 6.77 9.34 1.51
CA PRO A 31 6.92 10.78 1.45
C PRO A 31 6.09 11.37 0.30
N SER A 32 5.88 12.69 0.33
CA SER A 32 5.47 13.43 -0.87
C SER A 32 6.40 13.11 -2.02
N GLN A 33 5.84 12.78 -3.18
CA GLN A 33 6.60 12.19 -4.28
C GLN A 33 6.03 12.53 -5.66
N THR A 34 6.86 12.36 -6.68
CA THR A 34 6.45 12.33 -8.09
C THR A 34 6.80 10.97 -8.68
N LEU A 35 5.80 10.24 -9.17
CA LEU A 35 6.00 9.06 -10.01
C LEU A 35 6.05 9.51 -11.46
N THR A 36 7.19 9.30 -12.12
CA THR A 36 7.35 9.55 -13.56
C THR A 36 7.44 8.22 -14.29
N THR A 37 6.62 8.04 -15.33
CA THR A 37 6.73 6.91 -16.27
C THR A 37 6.92 7.46 -17.68
N ILE A 38 7.94 7.00 -18.39
CA ILE A 38 8.25 7.42 -19.75
C ILE A 38 8.34 6.18 -20.64
N LEU A 39 7.48 6.11 -21.66
CA LEU A 39 7.56 5.13 -22.74
C LEU A 39 8.52 5.69 -23.79
N GLY A 40 9.78 5.29 -23.69
CA GLY A 40 10.83 5.66 -24.64
C GLY A 40 11.01 4.61 -25.73
N ARG A 41 11.85 4.92 -26.72
CA ARG A 41 12.22 3.97 -27.78
C ARG A 41 12.89 2.70 -27.23
N ASP A 42 13.67 2.84 -26.15
CA ASP A 42 14.43 1.76 -25.53
C ASP A 42 13.67 1.03 -24.41
N GLY A 43 12.38 1.36 -24.23
CA GLY A 43 11.51 0.73 -23.23
C GLY A 43 10.94 1.70 -22.19
N ILE A 44 10.49 1.14 -21.07
CA ILE A 44 9.84 1.88 -19.98
C ILE A 44 10.90 2.32 -18.98
N ARG A 45 10.94 3.63 -18.72
CA ARG A 45 11.69 4.21 -17.59
C ARG A 45 10.70 4.69 -16.54
N ALA A 46 10.91 4.26 -15.31
CA ALA A 46 10.12 4.70 -14.16
C ALA A 46 11.05 5.22 -13.07
N ARG A 47 10.64 6.30 -12.40
CA ARG A 47 11.34 6.83 -11.22
C ARG A 47 10.33 7.42 -10.24
N VAL A 48 10.65 7.30 -8.97
CA VAL A 48 9.98 7.98 -7.87
C VAL A 48 10.98 8.97 -7.29
N ASP A 49 10.65 10.26 -7.35
CA ASP A 49 11.44 11.31 -6.70
C ASP A 49 10.70 11.85 -5.49
N ALA A 50 11.44 12.07 -4.41
CA ALA A 50 10.91 12.81 -3.27
C ALA A 50 10.57 14.25 -3.69
N ALA A 51 9.47 14.75 -3.14
CA ALA A 51 9.01 16.12 -3.29
C ALA A 51 8.83 16.76 -1.91
N ALA A 52 8.85 18.09 -1.86
CA ALA A 52 8.57 18.81 -0.61
C ALA A 52 7.10 18.60 -0.20
N GLY A 53 6.88 18.24 1.07
CA GLY A 53 5.55 18.05 1.64
C GLY A 53 5.56 17.10 2.84
N GLU A 54 4.37 16.66 3.24
CA GLU A 54 4.18 15.71 4.33
C GLU A 54 4.36 14.26 3.85
N SER A 55 4.34 13.32 4.79
CA SER A 55 4.40 11.88 4.51
C SER A 55 3.06 11.21 4.83
N ALA A 56 2.71 10.20 4.04
CA ALA A 56 1.68 9.24 4.40
C ALA A 56 2.27 8.10 5.24
N VAL A 57 1.48 7.57 6.17
CA VAL A 57 1.84 6.43 7.02
C VAL A 57 0.76 5.37 6.88
N LEU A 58 1.16 4.18 6.45
CA LEU A 58 0.33 2.98 6.45
C LEU A 58 0.61 2.18 7.72
N GLU A 59 -0.44 1.82 8.44
CA GLU A 59 -0.42 0.88 9.55
C GLU A 59 -1.52 -0.16 9.31
N SER A 60 -1.13 -1.43 9.25
CA SER A 60 -2.06 -2.51 8.88
C SER A 60 -1.82 -3.81 9.64
N ARG A 61 -2.87 -4.61 9.68
CA ARG A 61 -2.88 -5.99 10.15
C ARG A 61 -3.02 -6.91 8.94
N VAL A 62 -2.09 -7.84 8.80
CA VAL A 62 -2.09 -8.83 7.72
C VAL A 62 -2.32 -10.22 8.30
N GLU A 63 -3.39 -10.88 7.87
CA GLU A 63 -3.67 -12.28 8.18
C GLU A 63 -3.25 -13.16 7.01
N ARG A 64 -2.32 -14.09 7.24
CA ARG A 64 -1.86 -15.06 6.23
C ARG A 64 -2.65 -16.35 6.29
N PHE A 65 -2.89 -16.92 5.12
CA PHE A 65 -3.53 -18.22 4.95
C PHE A 65 -2.54 -19.24 4.36
N GLY A 66 -2.80 -20.53 4.61
CA GLY A 66 -1.89 -21.62 4.23
C GLY A 66 -1.78 -21.89 2.72
N ASP A 67 -2.64 -21.27 1.92
CA ASP A 67 -2.70 -21.40 0.45
C ASP A 67 -1.88 -20.31 -0.28
N GLY A 68 -1.12 -19.51 0.46
CA GLY A 68 -0.35 -18.39 -0.10
C GLY A 68 -1.17 -17.11 -0.31
N THR A 69 -2.43 -17.09 0.13
CA THR A 69 -3.26 -15.89 0.16
C THR A 69 -3.16 -15.15 1.50
N PHE A 70 -3.66 -13.92 1.53
CA PHE A 70 -3.78 -13.13 2.74
C PHE A 70 -4.98 -12.18 2.69
N ALA A 71 -5.34 -11.64 3.84
CA ALA A 71 -6.25 -10.53 3.99
C ALA A 71 -5.57 -9.45 4.83
N GLU A 72 -5.89 -8.21 4.52
CA GLU A 72 -5.32 -7.04 5.17
C GLU A 72 -6.40 -5.98 5.38
N ASP A 73 -6.38 -5.40 6.57
CA ASP A 73 -7.12 -4.22 6.96
C ASP A 73 -6.16 -3.22 7.62
N GLY A 74 -6.48 -1.94 7.51
CA GLY A 74 -5.59 -0.95 8.06
C GLY A 74 -6.03 0.49 7.83
N ARG A 75 -5.10 1.38 8.12
CA ARG A 75 -5.29 2.81 8.06
C ARG A 75 -4.11 3.47 7.35
N ILE A 76 -4.42 4.42 6.47
CA ILE A 76 -3.43 5.31 5.87
C ILE A 76 -3.70 6.72 6.35
N THR A 77 -2.73 7.30 7.07
CA THR A 77 -2.77 8.70 7.52
C THR A 77 -1.97 9.56 6.56
N TYR A 78 -2.57 10.60 5.99
CA TYR A 78 -1.95 11.53 5.04
C TYR A 78 -1.57 12.84 5.74
N GLY A 79 -0.44 12.83 6.45
CA GLY A 79 0.02 13.99 7.22
C GLY A 79 -1.04 14.52 8.19
N ALA A 80 -1.09 15.84 8.34
CA ALA A 80 -2.09 16.53 9.18
C ALA A 80 -3.48 16.63 8.52
N LYS A 81 -3.67 16.15 7.28
CA LYS A 81 -4.91 16.35 6.52
C LYS A 81 -6.02 15.36 6.87
N GLY A 82 -5.67 14.20 7.41
CA GLY A 82 -6.62 13.17 7.79
C GLY A 82 -6.16 11.79 7.34
N ALA A 83 -7.09 10.84 7.28
CA ALA A 83 -6.78 9.45 7.03
C ALA A 83 -7.92 8.73 6.31
N VAL A 84 -7.62 7.54 5.80
CA VAL A 84 -8.61 6.57 5.32
C VAL A 84 -8.40 5.22 6.02
N THR A 85 -9.49 4.50 6.22
CA THR A 85 -9.49 3.10 6.67
C THR A 85 -9.88 2.23 5.50
N PHE A 86 -9.30 1.04 5.39
CA PHE A 86 -9.53 0.12 4.29
C PHE A 86 -9.58 -1.33 4.75
N GLU A 87 -10.15 -2.17 3.90
CA GLU A 87 -10.14 -3.63 4.06
C GLU A 87 -10.01 -4.32 2.70
N THR A 88 -9.55 -5.57 2.71
CA THR A 88 -9.36 -6.41 1.52
C THR A 88 -10.66 -6.80 0.85
N ILE A 89 -10.74 -6.56 -0.46
CA ILE A 89 -11.75 -7.16 -1.32
C ILE A 89 -11.24 -8.56 -1.71
N GLY A 90 -11.90 -9.60 -1.20
CA GLY A 90 -11.54 -10.98 -1.49
C GLY A 90 -10.25 -11.41 -0.78
N ARG A 91 -9.18 -11.63 -1.54
CA ARG A 91 -7.88 -12.08 -1.04
C ARG A 91 -6.74 -11.41 -1.79
N GLY A 92 -5.69 -11.04 -1.07
CA GLY A 92 -4.38 -10.78 -1.62
C GLY A 92 -3.63 -12.08 -1.89
N TRP A 93 -2.64 -12.04 -2.77
CA TRP A 93 -1.79 -13.19 -3.09
C TRP A 93 -0.32 -12.81 -3.00
N VAL A 94 0.51 -13.79 -2.64
CA VAL A 94 1.96 -13.67 -2.59
C VAL A 94 2.59 -14.87 -3.29
N THR A 95 3.65 -14.63 -4.04
CA THR A 95 4.48 -15.67 -4.66
C THR A 95 5.96 -15.33 -4.56
N GLN A 96 6.82 -16.30 -4.89
CA GLN A 96 8.26 -16.05 -4.97
C GLN A 96 8.56 -15.03 -6.07
N ALA A 97 9.36 -14.03 -5.76
CA ALA A 97 9.83 -13.08 -6.77
C ALA A 97 10.98 -13.70 -7.57
N PRO A 98 11.22 -13.24 -8.81
CA PRO A 98 12.44 -13.59 -9.57
C PRO A 98 13.75 -13.11 -8.91
N ARG A 99 13.65 -12.25 -7.90
CA ARG A 99 14.79 -11.78 -7.09
C ARG A 99 14.98 -12.74 -5.90
N PRO A 100 16.15 -13.41 -5.75
CA PRO A 100 16.38 -14.34 -4.66
C PRO A 100 16.13 -13.73 -3.28
N GLY A 101 15.38 -14.44 -2.44
CA GLY A 101 15.06 -13.99 -1.08
C GLY A 101 13.95 -12.93 -0.99
N TRP A 102 13.22 -12.68 -2.09
CA TRP A 102 12.08 -11.76 -2.11
C TRP A 102 10.80 -12.50 -2.49
N VAL A 103 9.68 -12.02 -1.97
CA VAL A 103 8.35 -12.35 -2.45
C VAL A 103 7.73 -11.13 -3.13
N VAL A 104 6.83 -11.37 -4.07
CA VAL A 104 6.04 -10.36 -4.77
C VAL A 104 4.56 -10.70 -4.64
N GLY A 105 3.71 -9.69 -4.54
CA GLY A 105 2.29 -9.90 -4.39
C GLY A 105 1.46 -8.70 -4.82
N GLY A 106 0.14 -8.88 -4.71
CA GLY A 106 -0.82 -7.81 -4.94
C GLY A 106 -2.13 -8.06 -4.21
N VAL A 107 -2.82 -6.97 -3.91
CA VAL A 107 -4.12 -6.98 -3.24
C VAL A 107 -4.92 -5.74 -3.64
N LEU A 108 -6.26 -5.87 -3.60
CA LEU A 108 -7.18 -4.77 -3.80
C LEU A 108 -7.91 -4.49 -2.48
N TRP A 109 -7.92 -3.22 -2.08
CA TRP A 109 -8.66 -2.76 -0.90
C TRP A 109 -9.82 -1.85 -1.28
N THR A 110 -10.90 -1.91 -0.50
CA THR A 110 -11.97 -0.92 -0.49
C THR A 110 -11.76 0.08 0.64
N ILE A 111 -12.05 1.35 0.39
CA ILE A 111 -12.03 2.38 1.42
C ILE A 111 -13.36 2.38 2.16
N THR A 112 -13.31 2.07 3.46
CA THR A 112 -14.49 1.89 4.32
C THR A 112 -14.85 3.17 5.08
N ALA A 113 -13.86 4.00 5.39
CA ALA A 113 -14.05 5.26 6.09
C ALA A 113 -12.96 6.28 5.74
N GLY A 114 -13.22 7.55 6.03
CA GLY A 114 -12.21 8.59 5.97
C GLY A 114 -12.48 9.72 6.98
N GLU A 115 -11.42 10.46 7.28
CA GLU A 115 -11.38 11.49 8.33
C GLU A 115 -10.73 12.77 7.81
N GLY A 116 -11.05 13.90 8.46
CA GLY A 116 -10.52 15.21 8.07
C GLY A 116 -10.89 15.56 6.62
N ALA A 117 -9.89 15.88 5.80
CA ALA A 117 -10.05 16.15 4.38
C ALA A 117 -10.60 14.96 3.57
N PHE A 118 -10.63 13.77 4.16
CA PHE A 118 -11.13 12.53 3.57
C PHE A 118 -12.48 12.10 4.19
N ALA A 119 -13.14 12.94 4.98
CA ALA A 119 -14.44 12.63 5.56
C ALA A 119 -15.45 12.19 4.48
N GLY A 120 -16.06 11.02 4.67
CA GLY A 120 -17.02 10.45 3.70
C GLY A 120 -16.39 9.83 2.45
N ALA A 121 -15.06 9.71 2.39
CA ALA A 121 -14.39 9.12 1.23
C ALA A 121 -14.81 7.66 0.96
N ARG A 122 -14.83 7.31 -0.32
CA ARG A 122 -15.00 5.94 -0.82
C ARG A 122 -14.00 5.70 -1.95
N GLY A 123 -13.74 4.46 -2.30
CA GLY A 123 -12.83 4.17 -3.41
C GLY A 123 -12.10 2.86 -3.28
N LEU A 124 -11.07 2.72 -4.12
CA LEU A 124 -10.24 1.52 -4.22
C LEU A 124 -8.77 1.89 -4.12
N ILE A 125 -8.00 1.00 -3.52
CA ILE A 125 -6.54 1.05 -3.51
C ILE A 125 -6.03 -0.28 -4.05
N THR A 126 -5.24 -0.24 -5.12
CA THR A 126 -4.49 -1.40 -5.58
C THR A 126 -3.09 -1.33 -4.99
N SER A 127 -2.66 -2.40 -4.32
CA SER A 127 -1.29 -2.56 -3.82
C SER A 127 -0.55 -3.59 -4.69
N ASN A 128 0.67 -3.23 -5.10
CA ASN A 128 1.62 -4.11 -5.77
C ASN A 128 2.98 -3.99 -5.08
N PHE A 129 3.40 -5.07 -4.43
CA PHE A 129 4.45 -4.98 -3.44
C PHE A 129 5.48 -6.10 -3.55
N THR A 130 6.63 -5.84 -2.95
CA THR A 130 7.67 -6.83 -2.70
C THR A 130 8.05 -6.83 -1.23
N VAL A 131 8.31 -8.02 -0.69
CA VAL A 131 8.83 -8.18 0.68
C VAL A 131 10.11 -9.00 0.64
N SER A 132 11.16 -8.53 1.30
CA SER A 132 12.41 -9.27 1.45
C SER A 132 12.34 -10.32 2.56
N ALA A 133 13.34 -11.20 2.63
CA ALA A 133 13.48 -12.19 3.69
C ALA A 133 13.65 -11.56 5.09
N ASP A 134 14.26 -10.37 5.19
CA ASP A 134 14.40 -9.59 6.43
C ASP A 134 13.20 -8.69 6.73
N GLY A 135 12.15 -8.75 5.90
CA GLY A 135 10.88 -8.06 6.13
C GLY A 135 10.85 -6.61 5.67
N GLU A 136 11.81 -6.17 4.85
CA GLU A 136 11.73 -4.91 4.09
C GLU A 136 10.53 -4.97 3.15
N VAL A 137 9.70 -3.94 3.17
CA VAL A 137 8.52 -3.81 2.31
C VAL A 137 8.71 -2.62 1.38
N ILE A 138 8.48 -2.84 0.09
CA ILE A 138 8.26 -1.80 -0.92
C ILE A 138 6.88 -2.07 -1.51
N ASP A 139 5.97 -1.13 -1.34
CA ASP A 139 4.56 -1.29 -1.71
C ASP A 139 4.09 -0.10 -2.54
N ASN A 140 3.74 -0.37 -3.80
CA ASN A 140 3.30 0.64 -4.74
C ASN A 140 1.78 0.65 -4.79
N HIS A 141 1.19 1.75 -4.32
CA HIS A 141 -0.25 1.95 -4.33
C HIS A 141 -0.67 2.72 -5.58
N PHE A 142 -1.78 2.32 -6.18
CA PHE A 142 -2.54 3.15 -7.11
C PHE A 142 -3.96 3.31 -6.57
N THR A 143 -4.29 4.53 -6.16
CA THR A 143 -5.52 4.85 -5.45
C THR A 143 -6.49 5.58 -6.37
N ARG A 144 -7.76 5.21 -6.32
CA ARG A 144 -8.88 5.96 -6.88
C ARG A 144 -9.89 6.23 -5.79
N LEU A 145 -10.02 7.50 -5.44
CA LEU A 145 -10.71 7.99 -4.26
C LEU A 145 -11.80 8.99 -4.69
N TYR A 146 -12.99 8.84 -4.14
CA TYR A 146 -14.12 9.73 -4.34
C TYR A 146 -14.42 10.44 -3.02
N LEU A 147 -14.39 11.77 -3.06
CA LEU A 147 -14.78 12.65 -1.96
C LEU A 147 -16.20 13.18 -2.22
N PRO A 148 -17.03 13.37 -1.17
CA PRO A 148 -18.39 13.92 -1.29
C PRO A 148 -18.47 15.20 -2.16
#